data_AF-A0A369M5I6-F1
#
_entry.id   AF-A0A369M5I6-F1
#
_cell.length_a   1.000
_cell.length_b   1.000
_cell.length_c   1.000
_cell.angle_alpha   90.00
_cell.angle_beta   90.00
_cell.angle_gamma   90.00
#
_symmetry.space_group_name_H-M   'P 1'
#
loop_
_entity.id
_entity.type
_entity.pdbx_description
1 polymer ?
#
loop_
_entity_poly.entity_id
_entity_poly.type
_entity_poly.pdbx_seq_one_letter_code
_entity_poly.pdbx_strand_id
1 'polypeptide(L)'
;MDYQELKEGIDQAPLASRATLERLLLYVSAGPGVSPDYAPYLEGAASYHDFFNAVYTDDAQKGTSVWAGWAALKRKSWIGRFEPDLAVENLRLKGDGLPVQFGTGLFLAPTGSRDNIANLYVFQRGAFNVEAAEFVTSIGGTFSCAGYDFAGIYGVYKYRGSVILEQWEAERAPVPTKKG
;
A
#
# COMPACT_ATOMS: atom_id res chain seq x y z
N MET A 1 19.81 -20.41 -3.48
CA MET A 1 18.90 -21.57 -3.54
C MET A 1 18.50 -21.83 -4.99
N ASP A 2 17.86 -22.94 -5.30
CA ASP A 2 17.18 -23.16 -6.58
C ASP A 2 15.64 -23.04 -6.48
N TYR A 3 14.96 -23.15 -7.62
CA TYR A 3 13.50 -23.02 -7.69
C TYR A 3 12.76 -24.13 -6.92
N GLN A 4 13.30 -25.34 -6.92
CA GLN A 4 12.69 -26.47 -6.22
C GLN A 4 12.82 -26.28 -4.71
N GLU A 5 13.99 -25.85 -4.23
CA GLU A 5 14.20 -25.45 -2.83
C GLU A 5 13.26 -24.32 -2.39
N LEU A 6 13.04 -23.31 -3.25
CA LEU A 6 12.08 -22.23 -2.99
C LEU A 6 10.66 -22.77 -2.79
N LYS A 7 10.21 -23.64 -3.71
CA LYS A 7 8.87 -24.25 -3.67
C LYS A 7 8.71 -25.12 -2.42
N GLU A 8 9.67 -25.99 -2.13
CA GLU A 8 9.64 -26.85 -0.95
C GLU A 8 9.62 -26.02 0.34
N GLY A 9 10.39 -24.93 0.40
CA GLY A 9 10.36 -24.00 1.53
C GLY A 9 8.97 -23.38 1.75
N ILE A 10 8.26 -23.03 0.67
CA ILE A 10 6.88 -22.52 0.72
C ILE A 10 5.89 -23.61 1.15
N ASP A 11 6.04 -24.84 0.65
CA ASP A 11 5.19 -25.98 1.01
C ASP A 11 5.28 -26.32 2.51
N GLN A 12 6.43 -26.06 3.13
CA GLN A 12 6.63 -26.22 4.58
C GLN A 12 6.21 -24.99 5.41
N ALA A 13 5.80 -23.89 4.78
CA ALA A 13 5.40 -22.68 5.49
C ALA A 13 4.10 -22.89 6.29
N PRO A 14 3.85 -22.06 7.33
CA PRO A 14 2.60 -22.11 8.10
C PRO A 14 1.36 -21.99 7.20
N LEU A 15 0.33 -22.79 7.49
CA LEU A 15 -0.93 -22.83 6.72
C LEU A 15 -1.56 -21.44 6.53
N ALA A 16 -1.48 -20.57 7.54
CA ALA A 16 -2.02 -19.22 7.49
C ALA A 16 -1.37 -18.32 6.43
N SER A 17 -0.13 -18.61 6.03
CA SER A 17 0.61 -17.84 5.02
C SER A 17 0.73 -18.55 3.67
N ARG A 18 0.47 -19.87 3.62
CA ARG A 18 0.80 -20.72 2.48
C ARG A 18 0.13 -20.27 1.18
N ALA A 19 -1.18 -20.02 1.19
CA ALA A 19 -1.90 -19.56 -0.01
C ALA A 19 -1.37 -18.23 -0.56
N THR A 20 -0.91 -17.31 0.31
CA THR A 20 -0.28 -16.06 -0.14
C THR A 20 1.09 -16.32 -0.73
N LEU A 21 1.89 -17.19 -0.12
CA LEU A 21 3.22 -17.57 -0.62
C LEU A 21 3.14 -18.31 -1.96
N GLU A 22 2.17 -19.22 -2.14
CA GLU A 22 1.90 -19.89 -3.41
C GLU A 22 1.54 -18.87 -4.50
N ARG A 23 0.70 -17.88 -4.19
CA ARG A 23 0.40 -16.78 -5.13
C ARG A 23 1.64 -15.95 -5.45
N LEU A 24 2.49 -15.65 -4.47
CA LEU A 24 3.75 -14.94 -4.69
C LEU A 24 4.71 -15.75 -5.56
N LEU A 25 4.74 -17.07 -5.38
CA LEU A 25 5.51 -17.98 -6.23
C LEU A 25 5.07 -17.86 -7.69
N LEU A 26 3.76 -17.87 -7.96
CA LEU A 26 3.23 -17.70 -9.32
C LEU A 26 3.69 -16.41 -10.01
N TYR A 27 3.86 -15.32 -9.26
CA TYR A 27 4.34 -14.04 -9.81
C TYR A 27 5.82 -14.02 -10.14
N VAL A 28 6.62 -14.85 -9.47
CA VAL A 28 8.07 -14.94 -9.72
C VAL A 28 8.45 -16.08 -10.66
N SER A 29 7.54 -17.01 -10.94
CA SER A 29 7.80 -18.18 -11.79
C SER A 29 7.72 -17.87 -13.29
N ALA A 30 8.59 -18.53 -14.06
CA ALA A 30 8.52 -18.63 -15.52
C ALA A 30 8.82 -20.08 -15.96
N GLY A 31 7.78 -20.79 -16.40
CA GLY A 31 7.91 -22.21 -16.77
C GLY A 31 8.38 -23.06 -15.58
N PRO A 32 9.45 -23.88 -15.73
CA PRO A 32 9.97 -24.73 -14.65
C PRO A 32 10.90 -24.00 -13.66
N GLY A 33 11.06 -22.68 -13.76
CA GLY A 33 12.00 -21.92 -12.92
C GLY A 33 11.47 -20.55 -12.50
N VAL A 34 12.38 -19.70 -12.04
CA VAL A 34 12.11 -18.30 -11.69
C VAL A 34 12.33 -17.42 -12.93
N SER A 35 11.48 -16.41 -13.12
CA SER A 35 11.63 -15.41 -14.18
C SER A 35 13.00 -14.73 -14.08
N PRO A 36 13.64 -14.36 -15.21
CA PRO A 36 14.93 -13.68 -15.22
C PRO A 36 15.00 -12.45 -14.32
N ASP A 37 13.90 -11.71 -14.19
CA ASP A 37 13.83 -10.51 -13.34
C ASP A 37 14.02 -10.82 -11.84
N TYR A 38 13.75 -12.06 -11.43
CA TYR A 38 13.86 -12.48 -10.03
C TYR A 38 15.01 -13.46 -9.76
N ALA A 39 15.65 -14.00 -10.80
CA ALA A 39 16.77 -14.94 -10.66
C ALA A 39 17.92 -14.40 -9.79
N PRO A 40 18.36 -13.12 -9.91
CA PRO A 40 19.43 -12.59 -9.06
C PRO A 40 19.12 -12.63 -7.56
N TYR A 41 17.85 -12.46 -7.17
CA TYR A 41 17.46 -12.53 -5.75
C TYR A 41 17.43 -13.98 -5.24
N LEU A 42 17.24 -14.97 -6.13
CA LEU A 42 17.18 -16.38 -5.78
C LEU A 42 18.59 -16.96 -5.53
N GLU A 43 19.56 -16.58 -6.36
CA GLU A 43 20.94 -17.08 -6.32
C GLU A 43 21.57 -16.86 -4.93
N GLY A 44 21.39 -15.67 -4.35
CA GLY A 44 21.97 -15.29 -3.06
C GLY A 44 21.15 -15.68 -1.83
N ALA A 45 19.96 -16.22 -2.00
CA ALA A 45 19.05 -16.46 -0.89
C ALA A 45 19.16 -17.90 -0.35
N ALA A 46 19.07 -18.03 0.98
CA ALA A 46 19.15 -19.32 1.70
C ALA A 46 17.77 -19.90 2.06
N SER A 47 16.72 -19.08 2.01
CA SER A 47 15.34 -19.47 2.26
C SER A 47 14.35 -18.63 1.45
N TYR A 48 13.10 -19.09 1.29
CA TYR A 48 12.04 -18.29 0.65
C TYR A 48 11.86 -16.91 1.33
N HIS A 49 12.14 -16.85 2.63
CA HIS A 49 12.13 -15.61 3.39
C HIS A 49 13.21 -14.64 2.91
N ASP A 50 14.44 -15.11 2.70
CA ASP A 50 15.55 -14.30 2.21
C ASP A 50 15.28 -13.83 0.79
N PHE A 51 14.74 -14.71 -0.06
CA PHE A 51 14.36 -14.40 -1.43
C PHE A 51 13.33 -13.26 -1.50
N PHE A 52 12.17 -13.40 -0.85
CA PHE A 52 11.14 -12.36 -0.90
C PHE A 52 11.55 -11.09 -0.13
N ASN A 53 12.39 -11.20 0.91
CA ASN A 53 12.96 -10.02 1.54
C ASN A 53 13.91 -9.27 0.61
N ALA A 54 14.74 -9.96 -0.17
CA ALA A 54 15.65 -9.35 -1.14
C ALA A 54 14.86 -8.59 -2.23
N VAL A 55 13.80 -9.19 -2.75
CA VAL A 55 12.86 -8.50 -3.67
C VAL A 55 12.24 -7.27 -3.01
N TYR A 56 11.83 -7.36 -1.75
CA TYR A 56 11.23 -6.23 -1.03
C TYR A 56 12.20 -5.09 -0.73
N THR A 57 13.47 -5.40 -0.48
CA THR A 57 14.49 -4.39 -0.21
C THR A 57 14.91 -3.62 -1.46
N ASP A 58 14.67 -4.17 -2.64
CA ASP A 58 14.95 -3.48 -3.89
C ASP A 58 13.80 -2.52 -4.25
N ASP A 59 14.09 -1.21 -4.20
CA ASP A 59 13.12 -0.18 -4.54
C ASP A 59 12.78 -0.14 -6.05
N ALA A 60 13.58 -0.76 -6.92
CA ALA A 60 13.18 -0.96 -8.32
C ALA A 60 11.97 -1.91 -8.43
N GLN A 61 11.80 -2.79 -7.44
CA GLN A 61 10.69 -3.76 -7.39
C GLN A 61 9.45 -3.20 -6.69
N LYS A 62 9.48 -1.98 -6.13
CA LYS A 62 8.39 -1.47 -5.29
C LYS A 62 7.04 -1.36 -6.00
N GLY A 63 7.04 -1.32 -7.34
CA GLY A 63 5.82 -1.33 -8.17
C GLY A 63 5.23 -2.70 -8.48
N THR A 64 5.86 -3.81 -8.07
CA THR A 64 5.42 -5.16 -8.45
C THR A 64 4.42 -5.78 -7.45
N SER A 65 3.60 -6.72 -7.92
CA SER A 65 2.69 -7.50 -7.06
C SER A 65 3.44 -8.38 -6.06
N VAL A 66 4.66 -8.82 -6.39
CA VAL A 66 5.50 -9.62 -5.48
C VAL A 66 5.90 -8.78 -4.27
N TRP A 67 6.38 -7.57 -4.53
CA TRP A 67 6.76 -6.62 -3.50
C TRP A 67 5.57 -6.26 -2.61
N ALA A 68 4.42 -5.93 -3.19
CA ALA A 68 3.20 -5.60 -2.46
C ALA A 68 2.70 -6.76 -1.59
N GLY A 69 2.61 -7.96 -2.18
CA GLY A 69 2.13 -9.14 -1.46
C GLY A 69 3.05 -9.55 -0.32
N TRP A 70 4.38 -9.42 -0.47
CA TRP A 70 5.31 -9.64 0.64
C TRP A 70 5.18 -8.56 1.72
N ALA A 71 5.03 -7.30 1.32
CA ALA A 71 4.82 -6.19 2.26
C ALA A 71 3.56 -6.39 3.11
N ALA A 72 2.46 -6.84 2.48
CA ALA A 72 1.21 -7.18 3.16
C ALA A 72 1.38 -8.39 4.10
N LEU A 73 1.90 -9.51 3.57
CA LEU A 73 2.05 -10.76 4.31
C LEU A 73 2.93 -10.61 5.55
N LYS A 74 4.07 -9.93 5.40
CA LYS A 74 5.03 -9.70 6.48
C LYS A 74 4.85 -8.37 7.16
N ARG A 75 3.72 -7.69 6.92
CA ARG A 75 3.34 -6.56 7.75
C ARG A 75 4.45 -5.49 7.74
N LYS A 76 5.05 -5.22 6.58
CA LYS A 76 6.18 -4.28 6.42
C LYS A 76 5.66 -2.84 6.34
N SER A 77 6.40 -1.90 6.93
CA SER A 77 6.15 -0.46 6.76
C SER A 77 6.70 0.01 5.42
N TRP A 78 5.86 0.57 4.56
CA TRP A 78 6.26 0.85 3.18
C TRP A 78 5.96 2.27 2.67
N ILE A 79 5.05 3.02 3.30
CA ILE A 79 4.64 4.36 2.81
C ILE A 79 5.86 5.27 2.60
N GLY A 80 6.82 5.28 3.53
CA GLY A 80 8.03 6.11 3.44
C GLY A 80 9.01 5.75 2.31
N ARG A 81 8.71 4.75 1.48
CA ARG A 81 9.46 4.42 0.25
C ARG A 81 8.88 5.07 -1.00
N PHE A 82 7.77 5.79 -0.85
CA PHE A 82 7.12 6.58 -1.89
C PHE A 82 7.11 8.05 -1.46
N GLU A 83 6.96 8.92 -2.44
CA GLU A 83 6.97 10.37 -2.24
C GLU A 83 5.53 10.90 -2.38
N PRO A 84 4.83 11.18 -1.27
CA PRO A 84 3.51 11.79 -1.33
C PRO A 84 3.60 13.28 -1.68
N ASP A 85 2.63 13.78 -2.43
CA ASP A 85 2.48 15.22 -2.68
C ASP A 85 2.08 15.99 -1.42
N LEU A 86 1.36 15.31 -0.52
CA LEU A 86 0.95 15.84 0.76
C LEU A 86 1.01 14.73 1.81
N ALA A 87 1.62 15.03 2.94
CA ALA A 87 1.60 14.21 4.14
C ALA A 87 1.12 15.05 5.32
N VAL A 88 0.06 14.60 5.99
CA VAL A 88 -0.43 15.21 7.23
C VAL A 88 -0.45 14.13 8.30
N GLU A 89 0.46 14.23 9.25
CA GLU A 89 0.73 13.15 10.21
C GLU A 89 0.24 13.49 11.61
N ASN A 90 0.05 12.45 12.42
CA ASN A 90 -0.35 12.55 13.83
C ASN A 90 -1.70 13.25 14.05
N LEU A 91 -2.64 13.07 13.12
CA LEU A 91 -4.00 13.59 13.21
C LEU A 91 -4.75 12.88 14.34
N ARG A 92 -5.16 13.63 15.36
CA ARG A 92 -5.97 13.08 16.46
C ARG A 92 -7.41 12.89 15.99
N LEU A 93 -7.89 11.66 16.07
CA LEU A 93 -9.25 11.32 15.72
C LEU A 93 -10.18 11.49 16.92
N LYS A 94 -11.40 11.93 16.63
CA LYS A 94 -12.51 11.97 17.61
C LYS A 94 -13.47 10.77 17.47
N GLY A 95 -13.24 9.89 16.50
CA GLY A 95 -14.05 8.72 16.20
C GLY A 95 -13.28 7.73 15.31
N ASP A 96 -13.98 6.72 14.79
CA ASP A 96 -13.37 5.52 14.16
C ASP A 96 -12.77 5.74 12.76
N GLY A 97 -12.60 6.99 12.31
CA GLY A 97 -12.07 7.29 10.98
C GLY A 97 -11.70 8.76 10.80
N LEU A 98 -10.98 9.03 9.71
CA LEU A 98 -10.62 10.38 9.31
C LEU A 98 -11.83 11.09 8.67
N PRO A 99 -12.29 12.22 9.21
CA PRO A 99 -13.42 12.96 8.65
C PRO A 99 -13.12 13.49 7.25
N VAL A 100 -14.03 13.20 6.31
CA VAL A 100 -14.08 13.76 4.97
C VAL A 100 -15.43 14.45 4.82
N GLN A 101 -15.41 15.78 4.66
CA GLN A 101 -16.62 16.60 4.61
C GLN A 101 -16.90 17.06 3.18
N PHE A 102 -18.14 16.91 2.71
CA PHE A 102 -18.58 17.33 1.38
C PHE A 102 -19.98 17.96 1.50
N GLY A 103 -20.11 19.25 1.17
CA GLY A 103 -21.36 19.97 1.38
C GLY A 103 -21.89 19.80 2.82
N THR A 104 -23.08 19.21 2.96
CA THR A 104 -23.71 18.87 4.25
C THR A 104 -23.41 17.44 4.73
N GLY A 105 -22.70 16.64 3.94
CA GLY A 105 -22.38 15.24 4.22
C GLY A 105 -21.04 15.05 4.91
N LEU A 106 -20.92 13.92 5.61
CA LEU A 106 -19.70 13.46 6.28
C LEU A 106 -19.47 11.99 5.95
N PHE A 107 -18.26 11.66 5.53
CA PHE A 107 -17.74 10.30 5.44
C PHE A 107 -16.60 10.14 6.45
N LEU A 108 -16.55 8.99 7.13
CA LEU A 108 -15.42 8.63 7.98
C LEU A 108 -14.54 7.64 7.21
N ALA A 109 -13.43 8.14 6.67
CA ALA A 109 -12.49 7.31 5.95
C ALA A 109 -11.78 6.36 6.94
N PRO A 110 -11.87 5.03 6.74
CA PRO A 110 -11.28 4.07 7.65
C PRO A 110 -9.76 4.14 7.57
N THR A 111 -9.08 4.08 8.72
CA THR A 111 -7.63 4.24 8.81
C THR A 111 -6.89 2.89 8.78
N GLY A 112 -7.61 1.79 9.07
CA GLY A 112 -7.01 0.47 9.24
C GLY A 112 -6.23 0.31 10.55
N SER A 113 -6.45 1.18 11.55
CA SER A 113 -6.02 0.99 12.95
C SER A 113 -7.19 1.24 13.90
N ARG A 114 -7.09 0.72 15.14
CA ARG A 114 -7.98 1.06 16.26
C ARG A 114 -7.45 2.23 17.09
N ASP A 115 -6.30 2.78 16.73
CA ASP A 115 -5.70 3.92 17.41
C ASP A 115 -6.46 5.22 17.07
N ASN A 116 -6.49 6.14 18.03
CA ASN A 116 -7.08 7.48 17.84
C ASN A 116 -6.13 8.45 17.12
N ILE A 117 -5.15 7.94 16.37
CA ILE A 117 -4.19 8.72 15.60
C ILE A 117 -4.22 8.20 14.16
N ALA A 118 -4.31 9.12 13.21
CA ALA A 118 -4.19 8.81 11.80
C ALA A 118 -3.18 9.68 11.07
N ASN A 119 -2.75 9.19 9.92
CA ASN A 119 -2.03 9.97 8.92
C ASN A 119 -2.89 10.09 7.66
N LEU A 120 -2.75 11.19 6.95
CA LEU A 120 -3.27 11.38 5.59
C LEU A 120 -2.09 11.51 4.64
N TYR A 121 -2.08 10.68 3.59
CA TYR A 121 -1.13 10.82 2.49
C TYR A 121 -1.90 11.03 1.18
N VAL A 122 -1.41 11.91 0.32
CA VAL A 122 -1.96 12.15 -1.00
C VAL A 122 -0.88 11.84 -2.04
N PHE A 123 -1.22 11.01 -3.01
CA PHE A 123 -0.32 10.61 -4.09
C PHE A 123 -0.94 10.95 -5.45
N GLN A 124 -0.08 11.21 -6.44
CA GLN A 124 -0.47 11.15 -7.85
C GLN A 124 -0.90 9.73 -8.24
N ARG A 125 -1.67 9.62 -9.32
CA ARG A 125 -2.05 8.33 -9.89
C ARG A 125 -0.81 7.47 -10.18
N GLY A 126 -0.77 6.26 -9.64
CA GLY A 126 0.34 5.33 -9.83
C GLY A 126 1.65 5.72 -9.11
N ALA A 127 1.66 6.75 -8.26
CA ALA A 127 2.87 7.15 -7.52
C ALA A 127 3.15 6.27 -6.28
N PHE A 128 2.27 5.32 -5.98
CA PHE A 128 2.52 4.25 -5.04
C PHE A 128 1.95 2.92 -5.55
N ASN A 129 2.35 1.82 -4.92
CA ASN A 129 1.83 0.50 -5.25
C ASN A 129 0.46 0.27 -4.59
N VAL A 130 -0.62 0.43 -5.36
CA VAL A 130 -2.00 0.29 -4.88
C VAL A 130 -2.32 -1.10 -4.32
N GLU A 131 -1.62 -2.15 -4.76
CA GLU A 131 -1.80 -3.52 -4.24
C GLU A 131 -1.26 -3.67 -2.81
N ALA A 132 -0.43 -2.74 -2.34
CA ALA A 132 0.12 -2.74 -0.98
C ALA A 132 -0.83 -2.09 0.06
N ALA A 133 -1.95 -1.51 -0.39
CA ALA A 133 -2.99 -0.87 0.42
C ALA A 133 -4.37 -1.51 0.16
N GLU A 134 -5.33 -1.31 1.07
CA GLU A 134 -6.70 -1.78 0.87
C GLU A 134 -7.56 -0.67 0.29
N PHE A 135 -8.12 -0.87 -0.91
CA PHE A 135 -9.09 0.05 -1.50
C PHE A 135 -10.39 0.07 -0.70
N VAL A 136 -10.91 1.27 -0.45
CA VAL A 136 -12.13 1.50 0.32
C VAL A 136 -13.26 1.97 -0.58
N THR A 137 -13.06 3.08 -1.28
CA THR A 137 -14.07 3.75 -2.11
C THR A 137 -13.42 4.83 -2.98
N SER A 138 -14.20 5.55 -3.78
CA SER A 138 -13.80 6.79 -4.45
C SER A 138 -14.61 7.98 -3.95
N ILE A 139 -14.01 9.16 -3.91
CA ILE A 139 -14.69 10.44 -3.63
C ILE A 139 -14.58 11.32 -4.88
N GLY A 140 -15.72 11.88 -5.32
CA GLY A 140 -15.77 12.83 -6.44
C GLY A 140 -16.33 14.19 -6.02
N GLY A 141 -15.84 15.26 -6.64
CA GLY A 141 -16.27 16.64 -6.41
C GLY A 141 -15.38 17.38 -5.43
N THR A 142 -15.96 18.36 -4.71
CA THR A 142 -15.22 19.17 -3.72
C THR A 142 -15.45 18.66 -2.31
N PHE A 143 -14.37 18.47 -1.55
CA PHE A 143 -14.44 18.01 -0.17
C PHE A 143 -13.28 18.56 0.66
N SER A 144 -13.43 18.55 1.98
CA SER A 144 -12.38 18.95 2.92
C SER A 144 -11.99 17.76 3.79
N CYS A 145 -10.69 17.57 4.01
CA CYS A 145 -10.16 16.51 4.87
C CYS A 145 -8.84 16.97 5.50
N ALA A 146 -8.65 16.67 6.79
CA ALA A 146 -7.41 16.98 7.53
C ALA A 146 -6.93 18.45 7.41
N GLY A 147 -7.84 19.41 7.25
CA GLY A 147 -7.51 20.82 7.10
C GLY A 147 -7.07 21.24 5.69
N TYR A 148 -7.35 20.42 4.68
CA TYR A 148 -7.15 20.72 3.26
C TYR A 148 -8.46 20.59 2.49
N ASP A 149 -8.61 21.44 1.48
CA ASP A 149 -9.70 21.41 0.50
C ASP A 149 -9.20 20.75 -0.80
N PHE A 150 -10.00 19.80 -1.28
CA PHE A 150 -9.75 18.98 -2.46
C PHE A 150 -10.82 19.27 -3.51
N ALA A 151 -10.49 19.05 -4.80
CA ALA A 151 -11.46 19.08 -5.89
C ALA A 151 -11.07 18.08 -6.98
N GLY A 152 -12.03 17.27 -7.43
CA GLY A 152 -11.85 16.24 -8.46
C GLY A 152 -12.20 14.84 -7.95
N ILE A 153 -11.62 13.81 -8.56
CA ILE A 153 -11.86 12.40 -8.22
C ILE A 153 -10.63 11.78 -7.57
N TYR A 154 -10.82 11.18 -6.39
CA TYR A 154 -9.77 10.53 -5.62
C TYR A 154 -10.17 9.10 -5.24
N GLY A 155 -9.25 8.15 -5.44
CA GLY A 155 -9.33 6.82 -4.85
C GLY A 155 -8.95 6.88 -3.37
N VAL A 156 -9.72 6.20 -2.51
CA VAL A 156 -9.48 6.14 -1.07
C VAL A 156 -8.98 4.76 -0.70
N TYR A 157 -7.81 4.71 -0.07
CA TYR A 157 -7.22 3.49 0.44
C TYR A 157 -6.95 3.63 1.93
N LYS A 158 -6.90 2.51 2.63
CA LYS A 158 -6.47 2.44 4.03
C LYS A 158 -5.24 1.56 4.18
N TYR A 159 -4.37 1.98 5.10
CA TYR A 159 -3.18 1.24 5.46
C TYR A 159 -2.71 1.65 6.86
N ARG A 160 -2.83 0.76 7.84
CA ARG A 160 -2.17 0.86 9.16
C ARG A 160 -2.21 2.24 9.83
N GLY A 161 -3.41 2.72 10.12
CA GLY A 161 -3.59 4.05 10.71
C GLY A 161 -3.42 5.18 9.70
N SER A 162 -3.35 4.89 8.41
CA SER A 162 -3.23 5.90 7.36
C SER A 162 -4.41 5.81 6.41
N VAL A 163 -4.94 6.97 6.05
CA VAL A 163 -5.81 7.15 4.89
C VAL A 163 -4.92 7.65 3.75
N ILE A 164 -5.05 7.02 2.59
CA ILE A 164 -4.33 7.40 1.39
C ILE A 164 -5.35 7.86 0.35
N LEU A 165 -5.11 9.03 -0.23
CA LEU A 165 -5.88 9.57 -1.35
C LEU A 165 -5.00 9.50 -2.61
N GLU A 166 -5.46 8.75 -3.62
CA GLU A 166 -4.83 8.72 -4.95
C GLU A 166 -5.57 9.67 -5.88
N GLN A 167 -4.87 10.62 -6.50
CA GLN A 167 -5.43 11.55 -7.47
C GLN A 167 -5.76 10.83 -8.78
N TRP A 168 -7.04 10.54 -9.06
CA TRP A 168 -7.44 9.92 -10.32
C TRP A 168 -7.71 10.96 -11.41
N GLU A 169 -8.57 11.94 -11.08
CA GLU A 169 -8.93 13.07 -11.94
C GLU A 169 -9.02 14.33 -11.07
N ALA A 170 -7.90 14.73 -10.47
CA ALA A 170 -7.84 15.93 -9.63
C ALA A 170 -7.99 17.19 -10.49
N GLU A 171 -8.91 18.08 -10.11
CA GLU A 171 -9.11 19.36 -10.79
C GLU A 171 -8.06 20.40 -10.37
N ARG A 172 -7.53 20.27 -9.15
CA ARG A 172 -6.45 21.10 -8.60
C ARG A 172 -5.73 20.39 -7.47
N ALA A 173 -4.52 20.87 -7.15
CA ALA A 173 -3.78 20.44 -5.97
C ALA A 173 -4.57 20.75 -4.67
N PRO A 174 -4.45 19.92 -3.62
CA PRO A 174 -5.05 20.21 -2.32
C PRO A 174 -4.51 21.52 -1.76
N VAL A 175 -5.38 22.36 -1.20
CA VAL A 175 -5.00 23.65 -0.61
C VAL A 175 -5.42 23.69 0.86
N PRO A 176 -4.66 24.35 1.76
CA PRO A 176 -5.09 24.48 3.15
C PRO A 176 -6.46 25.14 3.26
N THR A 177 -7.36 24.54 4.03
CA THR A 177 -8.70 25.10 4.28
C THR A 177 -8.54 26.46 4.96
N LYS A 178 -9.17 27.50 4.39
CA LYS A 178 -9.15 28.83 5.00
C LYS A 178 -9.85 28.74 6.36
N LYS A 179 -9.12 29.06 7.44
CA LYS A 179 -9.74 29.29 8.74
C LYS A 179 -10.59 30.56 8.62
N GLY A 180 -11.91 30.39 8.73
CA GLY A 180 -12.83 31.50 9.00
C GLY A 180 -12.64 32.03 10.40
#